data_AF-A0A816XSA1-F1
#
_entry.id   AF-A0A816XSA1-F1
#
_cell.length_a   1.000
_cell.length_b   1.000
_cell.length_c   1.000
_cell.angle_alpha   90.00
_cell.angle_beta   90.00
_cell.angle_gamma   90.00
#
_symmetry.space_group_name_H-M   'P 1'
#
loop_
_entity.id
_entity.type
_entity.pdbx_description
1 polymer ?
#
loop_
_entity_poly.entity_id
_entity_poly.type
_entity_poly.pdbx_seq_one_letter_code
_entity_poly.pdbx_strand_id
1 'polypeptide(L)'
;MILNGESMFNHLNEYANSRTKTLKMDIHHRVSSYRKILLQNRQRSSSTKNIMGVCLELYLDVMSNPFNMNEWIHLSLGRSIMYTIKSQRYSSSTSTKNLRKKEHSNINQKVVHYLGSPPRNIPSRTMMLKTFSNDLLNYFNHAYFTPPPYKDQTEALTQAIAALSIRRKIFKFNLILCVTDKSHNFYIGSAIEFENRIDAFFLDTNIFMILTGNPFNGILNKVIQLLNRLREKQLILQWQNNKMMPYQTKSVLTHLYFNLKTHKIGIPVRRTENTIGAPTTNISDFLDEIIRPIFDRKCGPTSIIDGVYLLKELYKYTKKGLFSFT
;
A
#
# COMPACT_ATOMS: atom_id res chain seq x y z
N MET A 1 -62.99 2.31 -17.45
CA MET A 1 -62.47 3.24 -16.42
C MET A 1 -61.28 3.98 -17.00
N ILE A 2 -61.49 5.22 -17.44
CA ILE A 2 -60.40 6.11 -17.87
C ILE A 2 -59.74 6.58 -16.57
N LEU A 3 -58.59 6.01 -16.23
CA LEU A 3 -57.77 6.50 -15.13
C LEU A 3 -57.35 7.93 -15.46
N ASN A 4 -57.83 8.88 -14.67
CA ASN A 4 -57.61 10.30 -14.86
C ASN A 4 -56.10 10.57 -14.87
N GLY A 5 -55.53 10.88 -16.04
CA GLY A 5 -54.07 10.95 -16.27
C GLY A 5 -53.36 11.92 -15.33
N GLU A 6 -54.10 12.91 -14.82
CA GLU A 6 -53.66 13.89 -13.83
C GLU A 6 -53.31 13.26 -12.47
N SER A 7 -54.06 12.24 -12.02
CA SER A 7 -53.78 11.51 -10.78
C SER A 7 -52.50 10.66 -10.89
N MET A 8 -52.28 10.04 -12.05
CA MET A 8 -51.08 9.25 -12.29
C MET A 8 -49.83 10.13 -12.36
N PHE A 9 -49.93 11.31 -12.98
CA PHE A 9 -48.83 12.26 -13.04
C PHE A 9 -48.45 12.80 -11.65
N ASN A 10 -49.44 13.09 -10.80
CA ASN A 10 -49.20 13.52 -9.43
C ASN A 10 -48.51 12.44 -8.59
N HIS A 11 -48.95 11.17 -8.68
CA HIS A 11 -48.28 10.07 -7.99
C HIS A 11 -46.85 9.83 -8.48
N LEU A 12 -46.59 9.96 -9.78
CA LEU A 12 -45.23 9.87 -10.32
C LEU A 12 -44.33 11.01 -9.82
N ASN A 13 -44.87 12.22 -9.72
CA ASN A 13 -44.13 13.38 -9.23
C ASN A 13 -43.83 13.27 -7.73
N GLU A 14 -44.80 12.82 -6.94
CA GLU A 14 -44.61 12.52 -5.51
C GLU A 14 -43.58 11.41 -5.29
N TYR A 15 -43.65 10.33 -6.08
CA TYR A 15 -42.67 9.24 -6.03
C TYR A 15 -41.25 9.74 -6.38
N ALA A 16 -41.10 10.51 -7.46
CA ALA A 16 -39.82 11.07 -7.88
C ALA A 16 -39.23 12.03 -6.83
N ASN A 17 -40.06 12.88 -6.23
CA ASN A 17 -39.65 13.81 -5.17
C ASN A 17 -39.25 13.07 -3.89
N SER A 18 -40.05 12.09 -3.47
CA SER A 18 -39.74 11.22 -2.33
C SER A 18 -38.42 10.50 -2.54
N ARG A 19 -38.23 9.86 -3.71
CA ARG A 19 -37.01 9.10 -4.01
C ARG A 19 -35.77 10.00 -4.09
N THR A 20 -35.91 11.20 -4.64
CA THR A 20 -34.83 12.20 -4.69
C THR A 20 -34.45 12.67 -3.30
N LYS A 21 -35.42 12.89 -2.41
CA LYS A 21 -35.17 13.26 -1.01
C LYS A 21 -34.44 12.15 -0.26
N THR A 22 -34.88 10.89 -0.41
CA THR A 22 -34.19 9.73 0.17
C THR A 22 -32.75 9.64 -0.34
N LEU A 23 -32.52 9.80 -1.65
CA LEU A 23 -31.19 9.70 -2.22
C LEU A 23 -30.27 10.84 -1.75
N LYS A 24 -30.78 12.07 -1.61
CA LYS A 24 -30.02 13.18 -1.03
C LYS A 24 -29.60 12.89 0.41
N MET A 25 -30.49 12.33 1.22
CA MET A 25 -30.18 11.92 2.59
C MET A 25 -29.15 10.79 2.62
N ASP A 26 -29.27 9.80 1.74
CA ASP A 26 -28.31 8.69 1.61
C ASP A 26 -26.93 9.18 1.18
N ILE A 27 -26.86 10.08 0.19
CA ILE A 27 -25.61 10.70 -0.25
C ILE A 27 -25.04 11.54 0.89
N HIS A 28 -25.84 12.35 1.58
CA HIS A 28 -25.36 13.17 2.68
C HIS A 28 -24.83 12.30 3.84
N HIS A 29 -25.54 11.24 4.20
CA HIS A 29 -25.13 10.30 5.24
C HIS A 29 -23.88 9.51 4.83
N ARG A 30 -23.79 9.06 3.57
CA ARG A 30 -22.60 8.36 3.05
C ARG A 30 -21.42 9.30 2.91
N VAL A 31 -21.59 10.53 2.44
CA VAL A 31 -20.54 11.56 2.38
C VAL A 31 -20.10 11.96 3.78
N SER A 32 -21.02 12.06 4.74
CA SER A 32 -20.68 12.27 6.16
C SER A 32 -19.91 11.07 6.73
N SER A 33 -20.31 9.84 6.37
CA SER A 33 -19.59 8.61 6.74
C SER A 33 -18.23 8.53 6.07
N TYR A 34 -18.10 8.91 4.80
CA TYR A 34 -16.82 9.00 4.09
C TYR A 34 -15.96 10.12 4.63
N ARG A 35 -16.55 11.26 5.03
CA ARG A 35 -15.86 12.36 5.70
C ARG A 35 -15.39 11.93 7.08
N LYS A 36 -16.21 11.18 7.83
CA LYS A 36 -15.85 10.57 9.10
C LYS A 36 -14.77 9.51 8.92
N ILE A 37 -14.82 8.68 7.88
CA ILE A 37 -13.78 7.70 7.54
C ILE A 37 -12.51 8.40 7.06
N LEU A 38 -12.59 9.48 6.27
CA LEU A 38 -11.43 10.27 5.81
C LEU A 38 -10.80 11.05 6.96
N LEU A 39 -11.62 11.65 7.84
CA LEU A 39 -11.16 12.33 9.05
C LEU A 39 -10.64 11.32 10.06
N GLN A 40 -11.28 10.17 10.23
CA GLN A 40 -10.78 9.06 11.03
C GLN A 40 -9.55 8.44 10.40
N ASN A 41 -9.39 8.37 9.08
CA ASN A 41 -8.18 7.86 8.43
C ASN A 41 -7.07 8.91 8.48
N ARG A 42 -7.39 10.21 8.47
CA ARG A 42 -6.43 11.29 8.78
C ARG A 42 -6.01 11.21 10.24
N GLN A 43 -6.97 11.12 11.16
CA GLN A 43 -6.76 11.01 12.61
C GLN A 43 -6.10 9.70 13.02
N ARG A 44 -6.44 8.57 12.39
CA ARG A 44 -5.82 7.24 12.56
C ARG A 44 -4.47 7.20 11.84
N SER A 45 -4.26 7.85 10.69
CA SER A 45 -2.89 8.04 10.20
C SER A 45 -2.01 8.82 11.19
N SER A 46 -2.62 9.62 12.07
CA SER A 46 -1.97 10.23 13.23
C SER A 46 -2.12 9.47 14.58
N SER A 47 -2.94 8.41 14.69
CA SER A 47 -3.31 7.78 15.98
C SER A 47 -3.48 6.25 16.01
N THR A 48 -3.60 5.55 14.88
CA THR A 48 -3.38 4.09 14.85
C THR A 48 -1.89 3.83 14.91
N LYS A 49 -1.40 3.61 16.14
CA LYS A 49 -0.36 2.64 16.50
C LYS A 49 0.81 2.43 15.51
N ASN A 50 1.28 3.48 14.87
CA ASN A 50 2.65 3.56 14.38
C ASN A 50 3.48 4.23 15.46
N ILE A 51 3.58 3.59 16.64
CA ILE A 51 4.77 3.83 17.46
C ILE A 51 5.87 3.08 16.69
N MET A 52 6.45 3.75 15.69
CA MET A 52 7.70 3.31 15.07
C MET A 52 8.76 3.55 16.13
N GLY A 53 8.98 2.57 17.00
CA GLY A 53 10.06 2.66 17.96
C GLY A 53 11.38 2.83 17.21
N VAL A 54 12.28 3.65 17.72
CA VAL A 54 13.68 3.53 17.30
C VAL A 54 14.24 2.41 18.16
N CYS A 55 14.69 1.32 17.54
CA CYS A 55 15.45 0.31 18.27
C CYS A 55 16.84 0.91 18.45
N LEU A 56 17.09 1.51 19.61
CA LEU A 56 18.43 1.89 20.02
C LEU A 56 19.27 0.61 19.95
N GLU A 57 20.37 0.67 19.20
CA GLU A 57 21.53 -0.08 19.66
C GLU A 57 21.86 0.39 21.08
N LEU A 58 22.30 -0.53 21.92
CA LEU A 58 22.99 -0.22 23.19
C LEU A 58 24.25 0.65 22.99
N TYR A 59 24.59 1.04 21.74
CA TYR A 59 25.82 1.69 21.32
C TYR A 59 25.66 2.94 20.44
N LEU A 60 24.44 3.40 20.12
CA LEU A 60 24.26 4.86 20.06
C LEU A 60 24.30 5.31 21.51
N ASP A 61 25.53 5.36 22.04
CA ASP A 61 25.81 5.97 23.32
C ASP A 61 24.99 7.25 23.35
N VAL A 62 24.19 7.46 24.39
CA VAL A 62 23.41 8.70 24.53
C VAL A 62 24.35 9.92 24.41
N MET A 63 25.65 9.70 24.62
CA MET A 63 26.75 10.64 24.44
C MET A 63 27.17 10.94 22.98
N SER A 64 26.86 10.08 22.00
CA SER A 64 27.21 10.28 20.57
C SER A 64 25.99 10.40 19.65
N ASN A 65 24.78 10.47 20.21
CA ASN A 65 23.57 10.80 19.47
C ASN A 65 23.68 12.21 18.85
N PRO A 66 23.76 12.34 17.51
CA PRO A 66 23.88 13.65 16.90
C PRO A 66 22.55 14.40 16.87
N PHE A 67 21.42 13.76 17.17
CA PHE A 67 20.08 14.34 17.09
C PHE A 67 19.69 15.04 18.40
N ASN A 68 19.07 16.21 18.29
CA ASN A 68 18.49 16.88 19.46
C ASN A 68 17.16 16.22 19.86
N MET A 69 16.62 16.58 21.02
CA MET A 69 15.39 15.99 21.56
C MET A 69 14.19 16.11 20.60
N ASN A 70 14.04 17.24 19.91
CA ASN A 70 12.94 17.43 18.95
C ASN A 70 13.07 16.50 17.74
N GLU A 71 14.25 16.42 17.15
CA GLU A 71 14.55 15.50 16.05
C GLU A 71 14.35 14.04 16.48
N TRP A 72 14.74 13.70 17.72
CA TRP A 72 14.54 12.38 18.29
C TRP A 72 13.06 12.02 18.47
N ILE A 73 12.24 12.95 18.96
CA ILE A 73 10.77 12.80 19.03
C ILE A 73 10.20 12.55 17.63
N HIS A 74 10.71 13.27 16.63
CA HIS A 74 10.25 13.11 15.25
C HIS A 74 10.65 11.76 14.63
N LEU A 75 11.84 11.25 14.94
CA LEU A 75 12.32 9.92 14.55
C LEU A 75 11.53 8.80 15.25
N SER A 76 11.40 8.87 16.58
CA SER A 76 10.72 7.87 17.43
C SER A 76 9.20 7.80 17.28
N LEU A 77 8.58 8.81 16.67
CA LEU A 77 7.15 8.80 16.37
C LEU A 77 6.87 8.49 14.89
N GLY A 78 7.92 8.27 14.08
CA GLY A 78 7.79 8.09 12.63
C GLY A 78 7.12 9.27 11.91
N ARG A 79 7.07 10.44 12.55
CA ARG A 79 6.29 11.62 12.10
C ARG A 79 6.95 12.33 10.91
N SER A 80 8.27 12.22 10.75
CA SER A 80 9.03 12.98 9.75
C SER A 80 8.74 12.60 8.28
N ILE A 81 8.22 11.40 8.01
CA ILE A 81 8.18 10.88 6.62
C ILE A 81 6.83 11.16 5.93
N MET A 82 5.75 11.43 6.67
CA MET A 82 4.41 11.57 6.06
C MET A 82 4.11 12.93 5.43
N TYR A 83 4.71 14.04 5.88
CA TYR A 83 4.28 15.38 5.49
C TYR A 83 5.01 15.97 4.27
N THR A 84 6.27 15.58 4.02
CA THR A 84 7.04 16.03 2.84
C THR A 84 6.36 15.66 1.52
N ILE A 85 5.61 14.54 1.49
CA ILE A 85 4.87 14.07 0.31
C ILE A 85 3.60 14.91 0.04
N LYS A 86 3.04 15.58 1.07
CA LYS A 86 1.82 16.38 0.92
C LYS A 86 2.10 17.85 0.61
N SER A 87 3.12 18.48 1.19
CA SER A 87 3.38 19.91 0.94
C SER A 87 3.97 20.17 -0.46
N GLN A 88 4.78 19.26 -1.00
CA GLN A 88 5.31 19.36 -2.37
C GLN A 88 4.24 19.23 -3.47
N ARG A 89 3.02 18.78 -3.14
CA ARG A 89 1.91 18.71 -4.11
C ARG A 89 1.23 20.04 -4.39
N TYR A 90 1.60 21.11 -3.68
CA TYR A 90 0.96 22.42 -3.80
C TYR A 90 1.84 23.47 -4.52
N SER A 91 3.06 23.13 -4.94
CA SER A 91 4.04 24.10 -5.44
C SER A 91 3.90 24.52 -6.90
N SER A 92 2.96 23.95 -7.68
CA SER A 92 2.58 24.55 -8.97
C SER A 92 1.07 24.52 -9.20
N SER A 93 0.50 25.71 -9.45
CA SER A 93 -0.93 25.90 -9.70
C SER A 93 -1.45 25.04 -10.85
N THR A 94 -0.59 24.72 -11.82
CA THR A 94 -0.89 23.84 -12.96
C THR A 94 -0.99 22.36 -12.54
N SER A 95 -0.09 21.87 -11.68
CA SER A 95 -0.13 20.48 -11.19
C SER A 95 -1.37 20.21 -10.34
N THR A 96 -1.70 21.14 -9.44
CA THR A 96 -2.88 21.02 -8.57
C THR A 96 -4.19 21.04 -9.37
N LYS A 97 -4.28 21.87 -10.42
CA LYS A 97 -5.44 21.90 -11.34
C LYS A 97 -5.61 20.56 -12.07
N ASN A 98 -4.52 19.95 -12.52
CA ASN A 98 -4.55 18.68 -13.25
C ASN A 98 -4.91 17.51 -12.33
N LEU A 99 -4.33 17.47 -11.13
CA LEU A 99 -4.64 16.45 -10.13
C LEU A 99 -6.12 16.51 -9.73
N ARG A 100 -6.64 17.71 -9.46
CA ARG A 100 -8.06 17.94 -9.17
C ARG A 100 -8.97 17.43 -10.28
N LYS A 101 -8.69 17.78 -11.54
CA LYS A 101 -9.46 17.30 -12.70
C LYS A 101 -9.46 15.77 -12.79
N LYS A 102 -8.30 15.16 -12.54
CA LYS A 102 -8.14 13.69 -12.55
C LYS A 102 -8.93 13.02 -11.43
N GLU A 103 -8.87 13.53 -10.21
CA GLU A 103 -9.61 12.98 -9.06
C GLU A 103 -11.12 13.16 -9.23
N HIS A 104 -11.55 14.34 -9.65
CA HIS A 104 -12.95 14.62 -10.00
C HIS A 104 -13.47 13.64 -11.05
N SER A 105 -12.75 13.51 -12.17
CA SER A 105 -13.11 12.60 -13.26
C SER A 105 -13.20 11.15 -12.78
N ASN A 106 -12.22 10.68 -12.01
CA ASN A 106 -12.19 9.30 -11.50
C ASN A 106 -13.39 8.99 -10.60
N ILE A 107 -13.67 9.86 -9.62
CA ILE A 107 -14.79 9.66 -8.69
C ILE A 107 -16.12 9.78 -9.43
N ASN A 108 -16.26 10.79 -10.28
CA ASN A 108 -17.48 10.99 -11.06
C ASN A 108 -17.75 9.79 -11.98
N GLN A 109 -16.74 9.27 -12.68
CA GLN A 109 -16.88 8.07 -13.52
C GLN A 109 -17.31 6.85 -12.71
N LYS A 110 -16.73 6.62 -11.52
CA LYS A 110 -17.11 5.52 -10.65
C LYS A 110 -18.57 5.62 -10.19
N VAL A 111 -19.02 6.82 -9.84
CA VAL A 111 -20.41 7.07 -9.42
C VAL A 111 -21.37 6.88 -10.59
N VAL A 112 -21.06 7.47 -11.75
CA VAL A 112 -21.86 7.32 -12.98
C VAL A 112 -21.95 5.85 -13.37
N HIS A 113 -20.83 5.12 -13.36
CA HIS A 113 -20.80 3.70 -13.65
C HIS A 113 -21.66 2.89 -12.67
N TYR A 114 -21.51 3.14 -11.36
CA TYR A 114 -22.27 2.46 -10.32
C TYR A 114 -23.79 2.70 -10.42
N LEU A 115 -24.20 3.92 -10.78
CA LEU A 115 -25.61 4.29 -10.91
C LEU A 115 -26.22 3.86 -12.25
N GLY A 116 -25.42 3.81 -13.32
CA GLY A 116 -25.82 3.30 -14.63
C GLY A 116 -25.84 1.78 -14.73
N SER A 117 -25.16 1.08 -13.81
CA SER A 117 -25.15 -0.39 -13.78
C SER A 117 -26.47 -0.95 -13.23
N PRO A 118 -26.91 -2.14 -13.69
CA PRO A 118 -28.02 -2.85 -13.09
C PRO A 118 -27.84 -3.06 -11.58
N PRO A 119 -28.92 -3.02 -10.78
CA PRO A 119 -30.32 -2.88 -11.19
C PRO A 119 -30.79 -1.42 -11.31
N ARG A 120 -29.90 -0.43 -11.16
CA ARG A 120 -30.28 0.97 -11.00
C ARG A 120 -30.61 1.66 -12.31
N ASN A 121 -29.87 1.36 -13.38
CA ASN A 121 -30.09 1.84 -14.74
C ASN A 121 -30.37 3.36 -14.84
N ILE A 122 -29.74 4.17 -13.98
CA ILE A 122 -29.95 5.62 -13.98
C ILE A 122 -29.25 6.22 -15.20
N PRO A 123 -29.95 6.98 -16.06
CA PRO A 123 -29.31 7.58 -17.22
C PRO A 123 -28.21 8.56 -16.81
N SER A 124 -27.08 8.50 -17.51
CA SER A 124 -25.89 9.34 -17.26
C SER A 124 -26.16 10.85 -17.42
N ARG A 125 -27.21 11.21 -18.16
CA ARG A 125 -27.63 12.60 -18.43
C ARG A 125 -28.65 13.15 -17.43
N THR A 126 -28.97 12.41 -16.37
CA THR A 126 -29.90 12.91 -15.35
C THR A 126 -29.38 14.19 -14.69
N MET A 127 -30.28 15.16 -14.46
CA MET A 127 -29.95 16.43 -13.81
C MET A 127 -29.25 16.21 -12.45
N MET A 128 -29.66 15.17 -11.72
CA MET A 128 -29.05 14.73 -10.47
C MET A 128 -27.54 14.44 -10.59
N LEU A 129 -27.10 13.71 -11.61
CA LEU A 129 -25.68 13.40 -11.83
C LEU A 129 -24.88 14.65 -12.19
N LYS A 130 -25.48 15.58 -12.93
CA LYS A 130 -24.88 16.88 -13.23
C LYS A 130 -24.70 17.71 -11.96
N THR A 131 -25.72 17.77 -11.11
CA THR A 131 -25.64 18.43 -9.79
C THR A 131 -24.56 17.80 -8.92
N PHE A 132 -24.53 16.47 -8.80
CA PHE A 132 -23.48 15.76 -8.06
C PHE A 132 -22.07 16.10 -8.58
N SER A 133 -21.86 16.06 -9.89
CA SER A 133 -20.57 16.39 -10.50
C SER A 133 -20.14 17.84 -10.17
N ASN A 134 -21.08 18.79 -10.21
CA ASN A 134 -20.81 20.18 -9.85
C ASN A 134 -20.49 20.35 -8.36
N ASP A 135 -21.26 19.72 -7.49
CA ASP A 135 -21.04 19.76 -6.03
C ASP A 135 -19.69 19.13 -5.66
N LEU A 136 -19.32 18.02 -6.31
CA LEU A 136 -18.02 17.39 -6.14
C LEU A 136 -16.89 18.32 -6.59
N LEU A 137 -17.05 19.00 -7.72
CA LEU A 137 -16.06 19.97 -8.21
C LEU A 137 -15.93 21.16 -7.26
N ASN A 138 -17.05 21.70 -6.77
CA ASN A 138 -17.07 22.78 -5.79
C ASN A 138 -16.41 22.36 -4.48
N TYR A 139 -16.70 21.14 -4.01
CA TYR A 139 -16.04 20.55 -2.85
C TYR A 139 -14.53 20.47 -3.05
N PHE A 140 -14.06 19.98 -4.20
CA PHE A 140 -12.62 19.94 -4.48
C PHE A 140 -12.01 21.34 -4.61
N ASN A 141 -12.71 22.30 -5.21
CA ASN A 141 -12.23 23.67 -5.25
C ASN A 141 -12.04 24.20 -3.82
N HIS A 142 -13.02 24.02 -2.96
CA HIS A 142 -12.88 24.41 -1.56
C HIS A 142 -11.74 23.64 -0.87
N ALA A 143 -11.72 22.30 -0.94
CA ALA A 143 -10.71 21.50 -0.26
C ALA A 143 -9.26 21.75 -0.72
N TYR A 144 -9.04 22.09 -1.99
CA TYR A 144 -7.71 22.36 -2.54
C TYR A 144 -7.26 23.81 -2.38
N PHE A 145 -8.18 24.77 -2.33
CA PHE A 145 -7.86 26.20 -2.25
C PHE A 145 -8.08 26.80 -0.85
N THR A 146 -8.81 26.13 0.02
CA THR A 146 -8.88 26.51 1.43
C THR A 146 -7.54 26.19 2.07
N PRO A 147 -6.80 27.19 2.58
CA PRO A 147 -5.54 26.93 3.25
C PRO A 147 -5.80 26.01 4.46
N PRO A 148 -4.89 25.07 4.76
CA PRO A 148 -5.02 24.26 5.96
C PRO A 148 -5.06 25.17 7.19
N PRO A 149 -5.66 24.74 8.32
CA PRO A 149 -5.66 25.50 9.56
C PRO A 149 -4.25 25.96 9.93
N TYR A 150 -4.11 27.17 10.50
CA TYR A 150 -2.80 27.73 10.86
C TYR A 150 -1.97 26.76 11.73
N LYS A 151 -2.63 26.06 12.68
CA LYS A 151 -2.01 25.02 13.50
C LYS A 151 -1.35 23.91 12.66
N ASP A 152 -2.04 23.42 11.63
CA ASP A 152 -1.55 22.37 10.75
C ASP A 152 -0.39 22.88 9.87
N GLN A 153 -0.42 24.15 9.46
CA GLN A 153 0.67 24.78 8.73
C GLN A 153 1.94 24.87 9.58
N THR A 154 1.81 25.35 10.82
CA THR A 154 2.93 25.47 11.75
C THR A 154 3.49 24.09 12.11
N GLU A 155 2.64 23.10 12.32
CA GLU A 155 3.07 21.72 12.57
C GLU A 155 3.81 21.13 11.36
N ALA A 156 3.28 21.32 10.15
CA ALA A 156 3.93 20.86 8.93
C ALA A 156 5.29 21.53 8.70
N LEU A 157 5.40 22.84 8.97
CA LEU A 157 6.66 23.57 8.88
C LEU A 157 7.67 23.04 9.91
N THR A 158 7.24 22.83 11.15
CA THR A 158 8.07 22.27 12.22
C THR A 158 8.61 20.89 11.83
N GLN A 159 7.75 20.02 11.31
CA GLN A 159 8.15 18.69 10.84
C GLN A 159 9.11 18.77 9.65
N ALA A 160 8.89 19.69 8.71
CA ALA A 160 9.78 19.87 7.56
C ALA A 160 11.17 20.34 7.99
N ILE A 161 11.25 21.28 8.93
CA ILE A 161 12.52 21.76 9.51
C ILE A 161 13.24 20.61 10.22
N ALA A 162 12.53 19.83 11.05
CA ALA A 162 13.10 18.68 11.73
C ALA A 162 13.63 17.63 10.74
N ALA A 163 12.85 17.29 9.70
CA ALA A 163 13.25 16.33 8.68
C ALA A 163 14.49 16.78 7.90
N LEU A 164 14.57 18.07 7.55
CA LEU A 164 15.76 18.65 6.91
C LEU A 164 16.99 18.56 7.82
N SER A 165 16.83 18.87 9.10
CA SER A 165 17.91 18.79 10.08
C SER A 165 18.40 17.36 10.27
N ILE A 166 17.48 16.40 10.45
CA ILE A 166 17.78 14.96 10.51
C ILE A 166 18.57 14.53 9.28
N ARG A 167 18.11 14.87 8.07
CA ARG A 167 18.77 14.50 6.82
C ARG A 167 20.19 15.07 6.74
N ARG A 168 20.39 16.33 7.13
CA ARG A 168 21.72 16.95 7.19
C ARG A 168 22.65 16.22 8.15
N LYS A 169 22.15 15.79 9.31
CA LYS A 169 22.93 15.04 10.29
C LYS A 169 23.27 13.64 9.79
N ILE A 170 22.31 12.91 9.22
CA ILE A 170 22.55 11.61 8.60
C ILE A 170 23.71 11.71 7.59
N PHE A 171 23.68 12.72 6.73
CA PHE A 171 24.76 12.96 5.77
C PHE A 171 26.08 13.35 6.44
N LYS A 172 26.06 14.34 7.36
CA LYS A 172 27.25 14.86 8.05
C LYS A 172 28.00 13.77 8.84
N PHE A 173 27.26 12.88 9.48
CA PHE A 173 27.82 11.84 10.35
C PHE A 173 27.93 10.48 9.64
N ASN A 174 27.70 10.43 8.33
CA ASN A 174 27.72 9.20 7.52
C ASN A 174 26.91 8.06 8.16
N LEU A 175 25.67 8.35 8.52
CA LEU A 175 24.76 7.39 9.15
C LEU A 175 23.88 6.70 8.11
N ILE A 176 23.47 5.48 8.43
CA ILE A 176 22.44 4.76 7.70
C ILE A 176 21.13 4.71 8.51
N LEU A 177 20.01 4.87 7.81
CA LEU A 177 18.66 4.71 8.36
C LEU A 177 17.98 3.54 7.64
N CYS A 178 17.75 2.44 8.34
CA CYS A 178 17.17 1.22 7.78
C CYS A 178 15.91 0.81 8.53
N VAL A 179 14.94 0.22 7.82
CA VAL A 179 13.78 -0.43 8.45
C VAL A 179 14.23 -1.79 8.97
N THR A 180 13.84 -2.12 10.21
CA THR A 180 14.13 -3.43 10.80
C THR A 180 13.17 -4.50 10.29
N ASP A 181 13.64 -5.75 10.24
CA ASP A 181 12.93 -6.90 9.63
C ASP A 181 11.54 -7.18 10.22
N LYS A 182 11.28 -6.84 11.50
CA LYS A 182 10.07 -7.31 12.22
C LYS A 182 9.42 -6.33 13.20
N SER A 183 9.92 -5.11 13.33
CA SER A 183 9.45 -4.23 14.42
C SER A 183 8.84 -2.90 13.97
N HIS A 184 8.68 -2.65 12.66
CA HIS A 184 8.33 -1.31 12.15
C HIS A 184 9.22 -0.21 12.76
N ASN A 185 10.42 -0.60 13.19
CA ASN A 185 11.37 0.27 13.84
C ASN A 185 12.40 0.69 12.80
N PHE A 186 13.05 1.82 13.07
CA PHE A 186 14.23 2.20 12.34
C PHE A 186 15.48 1.85 13.13
N TYR A 187 16.48 1.34 12.42
CA TYR A 187 17.85 1.33 12.85
C TYR A 187 18.52 2.61 12.37
N ILE A 188 19.28 3.25 13.25
CA ILE A 188 20.19 4.34 12.91
C ILE A 188 21.57 3.94 13.42
N GLY A 189 22.56 3.93 12.55
CA GLY A 189 23.94 3.60 12.91
C GLY A 189 24.94 4.06 11.86
N SER A 190 26.22 3.75 12.07
CA SER A 190 27.30 4.09 11.14
C SER A 190 27.14 3.36 9.81
N ALA A 191 27.23 4.08 8.68
CA ALA A 191 27.22 3.48 7.36
C ALA A 191 28.44 2.56 7.16
N ILE A 192 29.62 2.96 7.66
CA ILE A 192 30.85 2.18 7.57
C ILE A 192 30.71 0.85 8.31
N GLU A 193 30.13 0.88 9.52
CA GLU A 193 29.93 -0.34 10.29
C GLU A 193 28.93 -1.28 9.62
N PHE A 194 27.87 -0.71 9.05
CA PHE A 194 26.89 -1.46 8.28
C PHE A 194 27.51 -2.12 7.04
N GLU A 195 28.34 -1.40 6.30
CA GLU A 195 29.09 -1.92 5.15
C GLU A 195 30.04 -3.05 5.56
N ASN A 196 30.82 -2.86 6.63
CA ASN A 196 31.70 -3.91 7.17
C ASN A 196 30.94 -5.19 7.54
N ARG A 197 29.73 -5.06 8.09
CA ARG A 197 28.86 -6.21 8.42
C ARG A 197 28.34 -6.91 7.15
N ILE A 198 28.09 -6.16 6.08
CA ILE A 198 27.72 -6.72 4.78
C ILE A 198 28.91 -7.47 4.16
N ASP A 199 30.10 -6.88 4.20
CA ASP A 199 31.31 -7.49 3.67
C ASP A 199 31.63 -8.79 4.42
N ALA A 200 31.53 -8.77 5.75
CA ALA A 200 31.67 -9.98 6.57
C ALA A 200 30.67 -11.08 6.17
N PHE A 201 29.42 -10.72 5.86
CA PHE A 201 28.42 -11.67 5.37
C PHE A 201 28.80 -12.27 4.00
N PHE A 202 29.31 -11.47 3.08
CA PHE A 202 29.74 -11.97 1.77
C PHE A 202 30.95 -12.88 1.88
N LEU A 203 31.93 -12.53 2.72
CA LEU A 203 33.12 -13.33 2.98
C LEU A 203 32.80 -14.68 3.63
N ASP A 204 31.89 -14.70 4.61
CA ASP A 204 31.54 -15.92 5.35
C ASP A 204 30.80 -16.95 4.47
N THR A 205 29.98 -16.47 3.55
CA THR A 205 29.05 -17.34 2.83
C THR A 205 29.64 -17.93 1.54
N ASN A 206 30.59 -17.26 0.89
CA ASN A 206 31.23 -17.68 -0.38
C ASN A 206 30.24 -18.13 -1.49
N ILE A 207 28.99 -17.64 -1.45
CA ILE A 207 27.90 -18.02 -2.38
C ILE A 207 27.74 -17.00 -3.50
N PHE A 208 28.42 -15.86 -3.41
CA PHE A 208 28.20 -14.72 -4.31
C PHE A 208 29.40 -14.54 -5.22
N MET A 209 29.11 -14.24 -6.48
CA MET A 209 30.12 -13.84 -7.46
C MET A 209 29.84 -12.40 -7.91
N ILE A 210 30.91 -11.63 -8.04
CA ILE A 210 30.83 -10.29 -8.63
C ILE A 210 30.69 -10.45 -10.13
N LEU A 211 29.67 -9.81 -10.70
CA LEU A 211 29.46 -9.78 -12.14
C LEU A 211 30.15 -8.55 -12.74
N THR A 212 30.79 -8.72 -13.89
CA THR A 212 31.47 -7.64 -14.63
C THR A 212 30.52 -6.71 -15.36
N GLY A 213 29.24 -7.06 -15.47
CA GLY A 213 28.22 -6.28 -16.17
C GLY A 213 26.80 -6.61 -15.71
N ASN A 214 25.86 -5.74 -16.07
CA ASN A 214 24.46 -5.89 -15.71
C ASN A 214 23.81 -7.04 -16.53
N PRO A 215 23.38 -8.15 -15.89
CA PRO A 215 22.84 -9.31 -16.58
C PRO A 215 21.36 -9.15 -17.01
N PHE A 216 20.73 -8.03 -16.68
CA PHE A 216 19.27 -7.85 -16.78
C PHE A 216 18.72 -8.17 -18.17
N ASN A 217 19.26 -7.56 -19.23
CA ASN A 217 18.77 -7.78 -20.59
C ASN A 217 18.93 -9.24 -21.02
N GLY A 218 20.01 -9.91 -20.61
CA GLY A 218 20.23 -11.32 -20.88
C GLY A 218 19.18 -12.20 -20.20
N ILE A 219 18.85 -11.91 -18.94
CA ILE A 219 17.81 -12.64 -18.20
C ILE A 219 16.43 -12.38 -18.80
N LEU A 220 16.10 -11.12 -19.09
CA LEU A 220 14.84 -10.73 -19.70
C LEU A 220 14.61 -11.43 -21.04
N ASN A 221 15.63 -11.43 -21.91
CA ASN A 221 15.55 -12.09 -23.21
C ASN A 221 15.38 -13.61 -23.08
N LYS A 222 16.06 -14.25 -22.12
CA LYS A 222 15.89 -15.69 -21.85
C LYS A 222 14.45 -16.02 -21.44
N VAL A 223 13.83 -15.20 -20.60
CA VAL A 223 12.43 -15.39 -20.20
C VAL A 223 11.47 -15.22 -21.38
N ILE A 224 11.65 -14.18 -22.19
CA ILE A 224 10.84 -13.96 -23.39
C ILE A 224 10.99 -15.14 -24.38
N GLN A 225 12.23 -15.59 -24.63
CA GLN A 225 12.50 -16.72 -25.51
C GLN A 225 11.87 -18.02 -25.00
N LEU A 226 11.92 -18.27 -23.68
CA LEU A 226 11.26 -19.42 -23.08
C LEU A 226 9.75 -19.40 -23.36
N LEU A 227 9.08 -18.27 -23.07
CA LEU A 227 7.64 -18.14 -23.27
C LEU A 227 7.23 -18.28 -24.74
N ASN A 228 7.98 -17.65 -25.65
CA ASN A 228 7.74 -17.79 -27.09
C ASN A 228 7.89 -19.24 -27.56
N ARG A 229 8.92 -19.96 -27.11
CA ARG A 229 9.10 -21.39 -27.43
C ARG A 229 7.96 -22.26 -26.89
N LEU A 230 7.49 -22.00 -25.66
CA LEU A 230 6.35 -22.72 -25.10
C LEU A 230 5.08 -22.46 -25.92
N ARG A 231 4.91 -21.23 -26.43
CA ARG A 231 3.79 -20.85 -27.27
C ARG A 231 3.84 -21.49 -28.66
N GLU A 232 5.01 -21.47 -29.30
CA GLU A 232 5.26 -22.11 -30.61
C GLU A 232 4.97 -23.60 -30.57
N LYS A 233 5.39 -24.28 -29.50
CA LYS A 233 5.11 -25.70 -29.25
C LYS A 233 3.68 -25.99 -28.80
N GLN A 234 2.80 -24.97 -28.75
CA GLN A 234 1.42 -25.07 -28.29
C GLN A 234 1.24 -25.65 -26.87
N LEU A 235 2.28 -25.56 -26.03
CA LEU A 235 2.23 -26.01 -24.63
C LEU A 235 1.47 -25.01 -23.74
N ILE A 236 1.32 -23.77 -24.20
CA ILE A 236 0.55 -22.72 -23.54
C ILE A 236 -0.34 -21.97 -24.55
N LEU A 237 -1.49 -21.52 -24.06
CA LEU A 237 -2.44 -20.69 -24.81
C LEU A 237 -1.97 -19.24 -24.90
N GLN A 238 -2.50 -18.50 -25.88
CA GLN A 238 -2.10 -17.09 -26.10
C GLN A 238 -2.33 -16.23 -24.86
N TRP A 239 -3.48 -16.40 -24.21
CA TRP A 239 -3.81 -15.60 -23.03
C TRP A 239 -2.87 -15.92 -21.85
N GLN A 240 -2.43 -17.17 -21.71
CA GLN A 240 -1.45 -17.58 -20.69
C GLN A 240 -0.08 -16.95 -20.98
N ASN A 241 0.36 -17.01 -22.25
CA ASN A 241 1.58 -16.35 -22.69
C ASN A 241 1.53 -14.84 -22.42
N ASN A 242 0.45 -14.16 -22.81
CA ASN A 242 0.26 -12.74 -22.58
C ASN A 242 0.27 -12.37 -21.09
N LYS A 243 -0.27 -13.24 -20.24
CA LYS A 243 -0.31 -13.04 -18.78
C LYS A 243 1.07 -13.21 -18.14
N MET A 244 1.86 -14.19 -18.60
CA MET A 244 3.19 -14.49 -18.09
C MET A 244 4.29 -13.56 -18.65
N MET A 245 4.05 -12.91 -19.79
CA MET A 245 5.06 -12.09 -20.46
C MET A 245 5.51 -10.91 -19.56
N PRO A 246 6.82 -10.70 -19.36
CA PRO A 246 7.31 -9.58 -18.57
C PRO A 246 7.04 -8.23 -19.24
N TYR A 247 6.76 -7.22 -18.43
CA TYR A 247 6.65 -5.84 -18.90
C TYR A 247 8.04 -5.22 -19.05
N GLN A 248 8.58 -5.18 -20.26
CA GLN A 248 9.95 -4.69 -20.51
C GLN A 248 10.28 -3.34 -19.86
N THR A 249 9.31 -2.41 -19.83
CA THR A 249 9.48 -1.07 -19.25
C THR A 249 9.33 -0.99 -17.73
N LYS A 250 8.81 -2.05 -17.09
CA LYS A 250 8.61 -2.13 -15.64
C LYS A 250 9.46 -3.20 -14.98
N SER A 251 10.05 -4.09 -15.77
CA SER A 251 10.90 -5.15 -15.25
C SER A 251 12.20 -4.58 -14.71
N VAL A 252 12.63 -5.11 -13.57
CA VAL A 252 13.85 -4.73 -12.87
C VAL A 252 14.64 -5.97 -12.49
N LEU A 253 15.94 -5.83 -12.29
CA LEU A 253 16.74 -6.92 -11.74
C LEU A 253 16.34 -7.17 -10.29
N THR A 254 16.34 -8.43 -9.85
CA THR A 254 16.16 -8.75 -8.43
C THR A 254 17.20 -8.00 -7.60
N HIS A 255 16.73 -7.25 -6.60
CA HIS A 255 17.61 -6.47 -5.74
C HIS A 255 17.89 -7.22 -4.45
N LEU A 256 19.17 -7.34 -4.12
CA LEU A 256 19.61 -7.81 -2.81
C LEU A 256 19.72 -6.61 -1.87
N TYR A 257 19.13 -6.73 -0.69
CA TYR A 257 19.33 -5.74 0.36
C TYR A 257 19.42 -6.43 1.73
N PHE A 258 19.92 -5.69 2.71
CA PHE A 258 20.20 -6.20 4.04
C PHE A 258 19.37 -5.47 5.10
N ASN A 259 18.71 -6.25 5.95
CA ASN A 259 17.98 -5.74 7.12
C ASN A 259 18.71 -6.19 8.38
N LEU A 260 18.85 -5.32 9.38
CA LEU A 260 19.48 -5.69 10.64
C LEU A 260 18.52 -6.47 11.55
N LYS A 261 19.04 -7.52 12.19
CA LYS A 261 18.33 -8.25 13.26
C LYS A 261 18.71 -7.67 14.62
N THR A 262 18.14 -6.51 14.94
CA THR A 262 18.42 -5.76 16.19
C THR A 262 18.12 -6.53 17.48
N HIS A 263 17.35 -7.62 17.43
CA HIS A 263 17.04 -8.48 18.57
C HIS A 263 18.04 -9.63 18.78
N LYS A 264 19.10 -9.73 17.96
CA LYS A 264 20.12 -10.78 18.07
C LYS A 264 21.45 -10.18 18.53
N ILE A 265 22.20 -10.96 19.32
CA ILE A 265 23.56 -10.62 19.75
C ILE A 265 24.42 -10.35 18.52
N GLY A 266 25.20 -9.26 18.55
CA GLY A 266 26.04 -8.83 17.42
C GLY A 266 25.27 -8.22 16.25
N ILE A 267 23.93 -8.13 16.30
CA ILE A 267 23.06 -7.47 15.30
C ILE A 267 23.42 -7.90 13.87
N PRO A 268 23.35 -9.21 13.55
CA PRO A 268 23.70 -9.69 12.23
C PRO A 268 22.78 -9.10 11.16
N VAL A 269 23.34 -8.91 9.96
CA VAL A 269 22.57 -8.58 8.78
C VAL A 269 21.77 -9.79 8.30
N ARG A 270 20.53 -9.55 7.87
CA ARG A 270 19.66 -10.50 7.19
C ARG A 270 19.60 -10.11 5.74
N ARG A 271 19.99 -11.03 4.86
CA ARG A 271 19.73 -10.94 3.44
C ARG A 271 18.23 -10.96 3.17
N THR A 272 17.76 -10.02 2.37
CA THR A 272 16.42 -10.00 1.80
C THR A 272 16.52 -9.78 0.29
N GLU A 273 15.81 -10.61 -0.46
CA GLU A 273 15.74 -10.51 -1.92
C GLU A 273 14.41 -9.88 -2.30
N ASN A 274 14.46 -8.77 -3.02
CA ASN A 274 13.29 -8.19 -3.65
C ASN A 274 13.16 -8.70 -5.08
N THR A 275 12.23 -9.64 -5.28
CA THR A 275 11.91 -10.22 -6.60
C THR A 275 10.74 -9.52 -7.28
N ILE A 276 10.18 -8.45 -6.69
CA ILE A 276 9.07 -7.71 -7.27
C ILE A 276 9.53 -7.03 -8.56
N GLY A 277 8.83 -7.33 -9.66
CA GLY A 277 9.16 -6.78 -10.98
C GLY A 277 10.31 -7.50 -11.68
N ALA A 278 10.83 -8.61 -11.13
CA ALA A 278 11.76 -9.46 -11.85
C ALA A 278 11.14 -9.96 -13.17
N PRO A 279 11.94 -10.29 -14.20
CA PRO A 279 11.43 -10.85 -15.45
C PRO A 279 10.55 -12.10 -15.28
N THR A 280 10.70 -12.82 -14.15
CA THR A 280 9.94 -14.03 -13.81
C THR A 280 8.73 -13.78 -12.92
N THR A 281 8.48 -12.56 -12.43
CA THR A 281 7.37 -12.28 -11.49
C THR A 281 6.03 -12.71 -12.05
N ASN A 282 5.70 -12.33 -13.29
CA ASN A 282 4.43 -12.68 -13.92
C ASN A 282 4.26 -14.20 -14.11
N ILE A 283 5.35 -14.94 -14.32
CA ILE A 283 5.32 -16.41 -14.36
C ILE A 283 4.99 -16.96 -12.98
N SER A 284 5.65 -16.44 -11.93
CA SER A 284 5.39 -16.84 -10.55
C SER A 284 3.94 -16.58 -10.15
N ASP A 285 3.41 -15.39 -10.47
CA ASP A 285 2.02 -15.02 -10.16
C ASP A 285 1.02 -15.93 -10.88
N PHE A 286 1.28 -16.25 -12.14
CA PHE A 286 0.44 -17.17 -12.92
C PHE A 286 0.47 -18.59 -12.37
N LEU A 287 1.66 -19.10 -12.01
CA LEU A 287 1.80 -20.41 -11.39
C LEU A 287 1.10 -20.45 -10.03
N ASP A 288 1.22 -19.38 -9.24
CA ASP A 288 0.51 -19.26 -7.97
C ASP A 288 -1.00 -19.33 -8.17
N GLU A 289 -1.56 -18.61 -9.14
CA GLU A 289 -3.00 -18.62 -9.44
C GLU A 289 -3.52 -20.02 -9.80
N ILE A 290 -2.70 -20.84 -10.46
CA ILE A 290 -3.07 -22.22 -10.83
C ILE A 290 -2.90 -23.17 -9.64
N ILE A 291 -1.80 -23.04 -8.91
CA ILE A 291 -1.42 -23.99 -7.86
C ILE A 291 -2.16 -23.69 -6.55
N ARG A 292 -2.36 -22.41 -6.22
CA ARG A 292 -2.95 -21.95 -4.96
C ARG A 292 -4.31 -22.59 -4.67
N PRO A 293 -5.28 -22.66 -5.61
CA PRO A 293 -6.56 -23.32 -5.33
C PRO A 293 -6.42 -24.83 -5.07
N ILE A 294 -5.46 -25.49 -5.72
CA ILE A 294 -5.17 -26.92 -5.51
C ILE A 294 -4.54 -27.11 -4.14
N PHE A 295 -3.56 -26.29 -3.81
CA PHE A 295 -2.91 -26.26 -2.51
C PHE A 295 -3.94 -25.99 -1.40
N ASP A 296 -4.77 -24.95 -1.51
CA ASP A 296 -5.78 -24.60 -0.52
C ASP A 296 -6.83 -25.70 -0.35
N ARG A 297 -7.22 -26.38 -1.43
CA ARG A 297 -8.15 -27.53 -1.34
C ARG A 297 -7.51 -28.75 -0.64
N LYS A 298 -6.25 -29.04 -0.93
CA LYS A 298 -5.55 -30.23 -0.41
C LYS A 298 -4.99 -30.02 1.00
N CYS A 299 -4.50 -28.82 1.28
CA CYS A 299 -3.86 -28.44 2.53
C CYS A 299 -4.80 -27.70 3.46
N GLY A 300 -5.88 -27.08 2.98
CA GLY A 300 -6.91 -26.45 3.82
C GLY A 300 -7.43 -27.30 4.99
N PRO A 301 -7.67 -28.61 4.84
CA PRO A 301 -8.06 -29.47 5.98
C PRO A 301 -6.92 -29.78 6.95
N THR A 302 -5.65 -29.60 6.54
CA THR A 302 -4.46 -29.75 7.40
C THR A 302 -3.96 -28.41 7.94
N SER A 303 -4.45 -27.30 7.41
CA SER A 303 -4.13 -25.96 7.84
C SER A 303 -4.77 -25.73 9.20
N ILE A 304 -3.93 -25.75 10.23
CA ILE A 304 -4.32 -25.29 11.55
C ILE A 304 -4.54 -23.78 11.46
N ILE A 305 -5.81 -23.38 11.37
CA ILE A 305 -6.21 -21.98 11.18
C ILE A 305 -5.82 -21.14 12.41
N ASP A 306 -5.98 -21.71 13.60
CA ASP A 306 -5.53 -21.19 14.87
C ASP A 306 -5.44 -22.32 15.92
N GLY A 307 -4.93 -22.00 17.11
CA GLY A 307 -4.82 -22.96 18.21
C GLY A 307 -6.16 -23.54 18.67
N VAL A 308 -7.28 -22.82 18.51
CA VAL A 308 -8.61 -23.30 18.90
C VAL A 308 -9.12 -24.33 17.89
N TYR A 309 -8.89 -24.10 16.60
CA TYR A 309 -9.18 -25.04 15.52
C TYR A 309 -8.33 -26.32 15.66
N LEU A 310 -7.04 -26.17 15.99
CA LEU A 310 -6.16 -27.30 16.31
C LEU A 310 -6.74 -28.17 17.43
N LEU A 311 -7.10 -27.55 18.55
CA LEU A 311 -7.63 -28.27 19.71
C LEU A 311 -8.95 -28.98 19.36
N LYS A 312 -9.81 -28.36 18.54
CA LYS A 312 -11.06 -28.98 18.07
C LYS A 312 -10.81 -30.18 17.14
N GLU A 313 -9.84 -30.08 16.24
CA GLU A 313 -9.47 -31.21 15.38
C GLU A 313 -8.82 -32.33 16.18
N LEU A 314 -7.87 -32.01 17.07
CA LEU A 314 -7.25 -33.01 17.96
C LEU A 314 -8.29 -33.72 18.82
N TYR A 315 -9.28 -32.99 19.35
CA TYR A 315 -10.38 -33.56 20.12
C TYR A 315 -11.22 -34.58 19.33
N LYS A 316 -11.36 -34.42 18.01
CA LYS A 316 -12.02 -35.42 17.14
C LYS A 316 -11.24 -36.73 17.09
N TYR A 317 -9.91 -36.66 17.11
CA TYR A 317 -9.05 -37.84 17.13
C TYR A 317 -8.99 -38.48 18.52
N THR A 318 -9.08 -37.70 19.61
CA THR A 318 -9.26 -38.22 20.97
C THR A 318 -10.57 -38.99 21.10
N LYS A 319 -11.67 -38.48 20.54
CA LYS A 319 -12.96 -39.20 20.48
C LYS A 319 -12.93 -40.49 19.65
N LYS A 320 -12.00 -40.61 18.71
CA LYS A 320 -11.77 -41.82 17.91
C LYS A 320 -10.82 -42.82 18.59
N GLY A 321 -10.36 -42.54 19.81
CA GLY A 321 -9.44 -43.41 20.56
C GLY A 321 -8.01 -43.41 20.01
N LEU A 322 -7.66 -42.49 19.11
CA LEU A 322 -6.33 -42.41 18.48
C LEU A 322 -5.29 -41.72 19.37
N PHE A 323 -5.74 -41.03 20.43
CA PHE A 323 -4.89 -40.45 21.44
C PHE A 323 -5.43 -40.83 22.82
N SER A 324 -4.77 -41.75 23.51
CA SER A 324 -4.96 -41.98 24.94
C SER A 324 -3.93 -41.13 25.68
N PHE A 325 -4.40 -40.12 26.41
CA PHE A 325 -3.55 -39.47 27.41
C PHE A 325 -3.47 -40.41 28.61
N THR A 326 -2.37 -41.15 28.72
CA THR A 326 -1.95 -41.81 29.96
C THR A 326 -1.41 -40.80 30.95
#